data_AF-A0A660RH95-F1
#
_entry.id   AF-A0A660RH95-F1
#
_cell.length_a   1.000
_cell.length_b   1.000
_cell.length_c   1.000
_cell.angle_alpha   90.00
_cell.angle_beta   90.00
_cell.angle_gamma   90.00
#
_symmetry.space_group_name_H-M   'P 1'
#
loop_
_entity.id
_entity.type
_entity.pdbx_description
1 polymer ?
#
loop_
_entity_poly.entity_id
_entity_poly.type
_entity_poly.pdbx_seq_one_letter_code
_entity_poly.pdbx_strand_id
1 'polypeptide(L)' 'MLKTLNILRYVITLAVVLVERDGEGERKKEEVKDLVFGFMEEFGINLPIPDEIVEYVLDYVIDLIVEFLNERMWKTS' A
#
# COMPACT_ATOMS: atom_id res chain seq x y z
N MET A 1 -1.07 -3.52 18.16
CA MET A 1 0.12 -3.60 17.29
C MET A 1 -0.03 -4.66 16.20
N LEU A 2 0.03 -5.98 16.47
CA LEU A 2 -0.10 -7.00 15.41
C LEU A 2 -1.43 -6.90 14.61
N LYS A 3 -2.55 -6.69 15.31
CA LYS A 3 -3.86 -6.47 14.65
C LYS A 3 -3.86 -5.25 13.73
N THR A 4 -3.25 -4.15 14.18
CA THR A 4 -3.11 -2.90 13.40
C THR A 4 -2.29 -3.13 12.14
N LEU A 5 -1.16 -3.83 12.24
CA LEU A 5 -0.33 -4.17 11.08
C LEU A 5 -1.06 -5.08 10.08
N ASN A 6 -1.86 -6.03 10.57
CA ASN A 6 -2.69 -6.87 9.69
C ASN A 6 -3.76 -6.04 8.96
N ILE A 7 -4.40 -5.08 9.64
CA ILE A 7 -5.35 -4.17 9.00
C ILE A 7 -4.65 -3.34 7.91
N LEU A 8 -3.51 -2.74 8.23
CA LEU A 8 -2.73 -1.97 7.26
C LEU A 8 -2.35 -2.81 6.03
N ARG A 9 -1.92 -4.06 6.21
CA ARG A 9 -1.67 -4.98 5.08
C ARG A 9 -2.89 -5.12 4.17
N TYR A 10 -4.09 -5.30 4.72
CA TYR A 10 -5.31 -5.40 3.92
C TYR A 10 -5.63 -4.09 3.21
N VAL A 11 -5.49 -2.96 3.90
CA VAL A 11 -5.71 -1.63 3.32
C VAL A 11 -4.76 -1.36 2.15
N ILE A 12 -3.46 -1.61 2.33
CA ILE A 12 -2.45 -1.45 1.27
C ILE A 12 -2.81 -2.34 0.07
N THR A 13 -3.18 -3.60 0.32
CA THR A 13 -3.55 -4.53 -0.76
C THR A 13 -4.79 -4.03 -1.53
N LEU A 14 -5.81 -3.55 -0.81
CA LEU A 14 -7.01 -2.99 -1.43
C LEU A 14 -6.71 -1.72 -2.20
N ALA A 15 -5.87 -0.83 -1.66
CA ALA A 15 -5.46 0.39 -2.32
C ALA A 15 -4.72 0.09 -3.63
N VAL A 16 -3.77 -0.86 -3.62
CA VAL A 16 -3.05 -1.30 -4.83
C VAL A 16 -4.02 -1.80 -5.90
N VAL A 17 -4.99 -2.64 -5.52
CA VAL A 17 -6.00 -3.14 -6.46
C VAL A 17 -6.93 -2.03 -6.96
N LEU A 18 -7.28 -1.07 -6.10
CA LEU A 18 -8.20 0.03 -6.42
C LEU A 18 -7.61 1.00 -7.43
N VAL A 19 -6.32 1.32 -7.32
CA VAL A 19 -5.65 2.25 -8.24
C VAL A 19 -5.23 1.60 -9.56
N GLU A 20 -5.37 0.28 -9.68
CA GLU A 20 -4.82 -0.46 -10.80
C GLU A 20 -5.43 -0.03 -12.14
N ARG A 21 -4.53 0.32 -13.07
CA ARG A 21 -4.80 0.71 -14.45
C ARG A 21 -3.52 0.62 -15.27
N ASP A 22 -3.65 0.54 -16.59
CA ASP A 22 -2.50 0.45 -17.50
C ASP A 22 -1.59 1.69 -17.39
N GLY A 23 -0.28 1.44 -17.28
CA GLY A 23 0.73 2.49 -17.17
C GLY A 23 0.79 3.17 -15.79
N GLU A 24 1.42 4.36 -15.75
CA GLU A 24 1.41 5.26 -14.59
C GLU A 24 1.95 4.68 -13.26
N GLY A 25 2.89 3.73 -13.28
CA GLY A 25 3.38 3.02 -12.08
C GLY A 25 3.74 3.93 -10.89
N GLU A 26 4.59 4.93 -11.10
CA GLU A 26 4.99 5.88 -10.04
C GLU A 26 3.79 6.65 -9.47
N ARG A 27 2.92 7.15 -10.35
CA ARG A 27 1.73 7.88 -9.93
C ARG A 27 0.75 6.99 -9.16
N LYS A 28 0.58 5.73 -9.57
CA LYS A 28 -0.24 4.74 -8.84
C LYS A 28 0.33 4.48 -7.45
N LYS A 29 1.67 4.38 -7.32
CA LYS A 29 2.33 4.20 -6.02
C LYS A 29 2.05 5.39 -5.10
N GLU A 30 2.17 6.63 -5.59
CA GLU A 30 1.80 7.83 -4.81
C GLU A 30 0.32 7.82 -4.39
N GLU A 31 -0.61 7.47 -5.29
CA GLU A 31 -2.03 7.36 -4.95
C GLU A 31 -2.29 6.29 -3.87
N VAL A 32 -1.55 5.18 -3.86
CA VAL A 32 -1.64 4.18 -2.78
C VAL A 32 -1.13 4.75 -1.46
N LYS A 33 -0.02 5.50 -1.47
CA LYS A 33 0.51 6.13 -0.26
C LYS A 33 -0.49 7.11 0.32
N ASP A 34 -1.07 7.98 -0.50
CA ASP A 34 -2.11 8.93 -0.08
C ASP A 34 -3.31 8.23 0.58
N LEU A 35 -3.79 7.13 -0.03
CA LEU A 35 -4.90 6.35 0.52
C LEU A 35 -4.55 5.70 1.87
N VAL A 36 -3.33 5.17 2.01
CA VAL A 36 -2.90 4.50 3.24
C VAL A 36 -2.66 5.50 4.36
N PHE A 37 -1.99 6.63 4.08
CA PHE A 37 -1.80 7.70 5.06
C PHE A 37 -3.13 8.35 5.45
N GLY A 38 -4.03 8.60 4.50
CA GLY A 38 -5.37 9.09 4.78
C GLY A 38 -6.17 8.14 5.68
N PHE A 39 -6.10 6.84 5.42
CA PHE A 39 -6.68 5.83 6.32
C PHE A 39 -6.04 5.86 7.71
N MET A 40 -4.72 5.99 7.81
CA MET A 40 -4.05 6.07 9.10
C MET A 40 -4.49 7.30 9.91
N GLU A 41 -4.61 8.46 9.27
CA GLU A 41 -5.07 9.69 9.89
C GLU A 41 -6.53 9.57 10.35
N GLU A 42 -7.44 9.13 9.47
CA GLU A 42 -8.87 9.01 9.76
C GLU A 42 -9.16 8.08 10.95
N PHE A 43 -8.37 6.99 11.08
CA PHE A 43 -8.53 6.00 12.14
C PHE A 43 -7.60 6.21 13.34
N GLY A 44 -6.83 7.30 13.37
CA GLY A 44 -5.92 7.64 14.48
C GLY A 44 -4.79 6.63 14.69
N ILE A 45 -4.31 6.01 13.60
CA ILE A 45 -3.24 5.02 13.61
C ILE A 45 -1.89 5.75 13.61
N ASN A 46 -1.29 5.85 14.79
CA ASN A 46 0.08 6.35 14.93
C ASN A 46 1.04 5.19 15.18
N LEU A 47 2.02 5.05 14.29
CA LEU A 47 3.09 4.07 14.47
C LEU A 47 4.21 4.70 15.32
N PRO A 48 4.87 3.94 16.22
CA PRO A 48 5.94 4.45 17.06
C PRO A 48 7.28 4.54 16.30
N ILE A 49 7.26 5.06 15.07
CA ILE A 49 8.41 5.23 14.18
C ILE A 49 8.22 6.51 13.34
N PRO A 50 9.29 7.14 12.84
CA PRO A 50 9.20 8.33 11.99
C PRO A 50 8.45 8.06 10.68
N ASP A 51 7.71 9.06 10.19
CA ASP A 51 6.92 8.95 8.95
C ASP A 51 7.78 8.60 7.73
N GLU A 52 9.01 9.11 7.66
CA GLU A 52 9.99 8.76 6.60
C GLU A 52 10.28 7.25 6.56
N ILE A 53 10.30 6.60 7.73
CA ILE A 53 10.49 5.15 7.83
C ILE A 53 9.20 4.40 7.47
N VAL A 54 8.04 4.94 7.84
CA VAL A 54 6.74 4.40 7.44
C VAL A 54 6.61 4.42 5.92
N GLU A 55 6.95 5.54 5.29
CA GLU A 55 6.91 5.71 3.83
C GLU A 55 7.86 4.73 3.14
N TYR A 56 9.11 4.61 3.59
CA TYR A 56 10.06 3.65 3.04
C TYR A 56 9.57 2.19 3.12
N VAL A 57 8.98 1.80 4.26
CA VAL A 57 8.40 0.46 4.43
C VAL A 57 7.18 0.28 3.53
N LEU A 58 6.35 1.32 3.39
CA LEU A 58 5.16 1.30 2.56
C LEU A 58 5.53 1.10 1.08
N ASP A 59 6.54 1.81 0.57
CA ASP A 59 7.05 1.63 -0.79
C ASP A 59 7.46 0.18 -1.04
N TYR A 60 8.26 -0.40 -0.13
CA TYR A 60 8.70 -1.79 -0.23
C TYR A 60 7.53 -2.79 -0.22
N VAL A 61 6.53 -2.56 0.65
CA VAL A 61 5.35 -3.43 0.74
C VAL A 61 4.48 -3.30 -0.52
N ILE A 62 4.31 -2.10 -1.07
CA ILE A 62 3.59 -1.88 -2.33
C ILE A 62 4.27 -2.66 -3.45
N ASP A 63 5.59 -2.55 -3.59
CA ASP A 63 6.34 -3.26 -4.63
C ASP A 63 6.17 -4.77 -4.53
N LEU A 64 6.23 -5.34 -3.32
CA LEU A 64 5.99 -6.77 -3.10
C LEU A 64 4.58 -7.20 -3.50
N ILE A 65 3.56 -6.39 -3.18
CA ILE A 65 2.17 -6.70 -3.53
C ILE A 65 1.98 -6.61 -5.05
N VAL A 66 2.52 -5.56 -5.69
CA VAL A 66 2.44 -5.37 -7.14
C VAL A 66 3.16 -6.49 -7.88
N GLU A 67 4.34 -6.91 -7.43
CA GLU A 67 5.06 -8.07 -7.98
C GLU A 67 4.21 -9.33 -7.88
N PHE A 68 3.66 -9.62 -6.70
CA PHE A 68 2.78 -10.77 -6.48
C PHE A 68 1.54 -10.75 -7.39
N LEU A 69 0.85 -9.60 -7.50
CA LEU A 69 -0.34 -9.46 -8.34
C LEU A 69 0.01 -9.59 -9.82
N ASN A 70 1.12 -9.02 -10.26
CA ASN A 70 1.62 -9.20 -11.62
C ASN A 70 1.88 -10.68 -11.93
N GLU A 71 2.57 -11.41 -11.05
CA GLU A 71 2.89 -12.82 -11.28
C GLU A 71 1.70 -13.76 -11.24
N ARG A 72 0.70 -13.48 -10.39
CA ARG A 72 -0.38 -14.43 -10.08
C ARG A 72 -1.74 -14.08 -10.66
N MET A 73 -2.01 -12.80 -10.90
CA MET A 73 -3.34 -12.31 -11.27
C MET A 73 -3.31 -11.62 -12.63
N TRP A 74 -2.47 -10.59 -12.80
CA TRP A 74 -2.54 -9.72 -13.96
C TRP A 74 -1.81 -10.27 -15.20
N LYS A 75 -0.67 -10.96 -15.08
CA LYS A 75 -0.03 -11.63 -16.25
C LYS A 75 -0.79 -12.87 -16.76
N THR A 76 -1.85 -13.28 -16.07
CA THR A 76 -2.70 -14.42 -16.49
C THR A 76 -3.99 -13.95 -17.20
N SER A 77 -4.20 -12.64 -17.35
CA SER A 77 -5.36 -12.05 -18.05
C SER A 77 -5.01 -11.63 -19.48
#